data_AF-A0A2V6BLI0-F1
#
_entry.id   AF-A0A2V6BLI0-F1
#
_cell.length_a   1.000
_cell.length_b   1.000
_cell.length_c   1.000
_cell.angle_alpha   90.00
_cell.angle_beta   90.00
_cell.angle_gamma   90.00
#
_symmetry.space_group_name_H-M   'P 1'
#
loop_
_entity.id
_entity.type
_entity.pdbx_description
1 polymer ?
#
loop_
_entity_poly.entity_id
_entity_poly.type
_entity_poly.pdbx_seq_one_letter_code
_entity_poly.pdbx_strand_id
1 'polypeptide(L)'
;MNSNRDYRSHLVDTWHKSQDAYDKTVLALSAGALGVTISFVKDIVGAHPHVMGLLLAAWACWATSCAAVLYSHFSSVAAHNEAIAALDVDRKPNIGSNKVTKFLNRGSGVLFLIGLIVFCVFAYVNL
;
A
#
# COMPACT_ATOMS: atom_id res chain seq x y z
N MET A 1 6.02 21.22 -32.15
CA MET A 1 5.82 19.76 -31.98
C MET A 1 5.02 19.53 -30.71
N ASN A 2 4.09 18.57 -30.73
CA ASN A 2 2.83 18.55 -29.98
C ASN A 2 2.94 18.34 -28.46
N SER A 3 2.85 19.41 -27.66
CA SER A 3 2.81 19.38 -26.18
C SER A 3 1.80 18.37 -25.59
N ASN A 4 0.64 18.16 -26.25
CA ASN A 4 -0.35 17.19 -25.80
C ASN A 4 0.09 15.73 -26.00
N ARG A 5 0.90 15.45 -27.03
CA ARG A 5 1.43 14.11 -27.29
C ARG A 5 2.48 13.73 -26.26
N ASP A 6 3.34 14.69 -25.90
CA ASP A 6 4.37 14.53 -24.87
C ASP A 6 3.75 14.36 -23.47
N TYR A 7 2.73 15.16 -23.15
CA TYR A 7 1.98 15.04 -21.90
C TYR A 7 1.24 13.70 -21.78
N ARG A 8 0.61 13.24 -22.86
CA ARG A 8 -0.04 11.91 -22.90
C ARG A 8 0.98 10.78 -22.70
N SER A 9 2.17 10.87 -23.31
CA SER A 9 3.25 9.91 -23.11
C SER A 9 3.69 9.87 -21.64
N HIS A 10 3.88 11.04 -21.03
CA HIS A 10 4.24 11.14 -19.61
C HIS A 10 3.18 10.53 -18.69
N LEU A 11 1.90 10.73 -19.01
CA LEU A 11 0.80 10.09 -18.28
C LEU A 11 0.91 8.55 -18.35
N VAL A 12 1.02 7.98 -19.54
CA VAL A 12 1.14 6.53 -19.72
C VAL A 12 2.36 5.95 -18.97
N ASP A 13 3.52 6.61 -19.05
CA ASP A 13 4.72 6.19 -18.31
C ASP A 13 4.51 6.20 -16.80
N THR A 14 3.85 7.23 -16.28
CA THR A 14 3.57 7.35 -14.84
C THR A 14 2.61 6.28 -14.38
N TRP A 15 1.62 5.94 -15.21
CA TRP A 15 0.68 4.85 -14.94
C TRP A 15 1.39 3.50 -14.88
N HIS A 16 2.23 3.17 -15.86
CA HIS A 16 3.04 1.94 -15.85
C HIS A 16 3.91 1.83 -14.59
N LYS A 17 4.63 2.89 -14.24
CA LYS A 17 5.45 2.92 -13.01
C LYS A 17 4.61 2.71 -11.76
N SER A 18 3.40 3.27 -11.70
CA SER A 18 2.51 3.08 -10.55
C SER A 18 2.01 1.64 -10.41
N GLN A 19 1.74 0.97 -11.54
CA GLN A 19 1.31 -0.42 -11.57
C GLN A 19 2.44 -1.37 -11.15
N ASP A 20 3.66 -1.15 -11.67
CA ASP A 20 4.84 -1.91 -11.26
C ASP A 20 5.14 -1.76 -9.76
N ALA A 21 5.02 -0.54 -9.23
CA ALA A 21 5.23 -0.27 -7.81
C ALA A 21 4.16 -0.94 -6.93
N TYR A 22 2.92 -0.97 -7.40
CA TYR A 22 1.83 -1.66 -6.75
C TYR A 22 2.05 -3.17 -6.71
N ASP A 23 2.38 -3.79 -7.85
CA ASP A 23 2.61 -5.24 -7.93
C ASP A 23 3.76 -5.68 -7.02
N LYS A 24 4.87 -4.93 -7.01
CA LYS A 24 5.99 -5.16 -6.08
C LYS A 24 5.58 -5.03 -4.62
N THR A 25 4.74 -4.05 -4.30
CA THR A 25 4.25 -3.82 -2.94
C THR A 25 3.35 -4.96 -2.48
N VAL A 26 2.39 -5.39 -3.32
CA VAL A 26 1.51 -6.52 -3.03
C VAL A 26 2.30 -7.81 -2.87
N LEU A 27 3.29 -8.07 -3.74
CA LEU A 27 4.15 -9.24 -3.65
C LEU A 27 4.98 -9.22 -2.36
N ALA A 28 5.63 -8.08 -2.05
CA ALA A 28 6.45 -7.93 -0.84
C ALA A 28 5.62 -8.09 0.44
N LEU A 29 4.40 -7.53 0.48
CA LEU A 29 3.50 -7.66 1.62
C LEU A 29 2.99 -9.09 1.79
N SER A 30 2.55 -9.71 0.69
CA SER A 30 2.02 -11.08 0.71
C SER A 30 3.10 -12.11 1.06
N ALA A 31 4.31 -11.98 0.50
CA ALA A 31 5.40 -12.92 0.76
C ALA A 31 6.11 -12.64 2.09
N GLY A 32 6.40 -11.36 2.38
CA GLY A 32 7.19 -10.95 3.54
C GLY A 32 6.43 -11.09 4.85
N ALA A 33 5.29 -10.41 4.99
CA ALA A 33 4.58 -10.36 6.26
C ALA A 33 3.99 -11.73 6.64
N LEU A 34 3.35 -12.42 5.70
CA LEU A 34 2.80 -13.76 5.96
C LEU A 34 3.89 -14.82 6.12
N GLY A 35 4.95 -14.78 5.31
CA GLY A 35 6.06 -15.72 5.40
C GLY A 35 6.77 -15.66 6.75
N VAL A 36 7.15 -14.44 7.18
CA VAL A 36 7.77 -14.23 8.50
C VAL A 36 6.84 -14.66 9.62
N THR A 37 5.55 -14.32 9.53
CA THR A 37 4.56 -14.68 10.55
C THR A 37 4.41 -16.20 10.69
N ILE A 38 4.23 -16.93 9.57
CA ILE A 38 3.98 -18.38 9.61
C ILE A 38 5.19 -19.11 10.18
N SER A 39 6.40 -18.76 9.74
CA SER A 39 7.63 -19.34 10.30
C SER A 39 7.78 -19.02 11.78
N PHE A 40 7.56 -17.77 12.20
CA PHE A 40 7.72 -17.37 13.59
C PHE A 40 6.70 -18.04 14.53
N VAL A 41 5.43 -18.08 14.15
CA VAL A 41 4.37 -18.72 14.95
C VAL A 41 4.57 -20.23 15.05
N LYS A 42 4.99 -20.87 13.96
CA LYS A 42 5.18 -22.32 13.94
C LYS A 42 6.44 -22.77 14.67
N ASP A 43 7.54 -22.04 14.48
CA ASP A 43 8.87 -22.52 14.88
C ASP A 43 9.35 -21.94 16.23
N ILE A 44 8.82 -20.81 16.69
CA ILE A 44 9.32 -20.10 17.88
C ILE A 44 8.28 -20.03 19.01
N VAL A 45 7.05 -19.65 18.70
CA VAL A 45 6.02 -19.35 19.72
C VAL A 45 5.52 -20.59 20.48
N GLY A 46 5.60 -21.78 19.88
CA GLY A 46 5.11 -23.02 20.49
C GLY A 46 3.59 -23.05 20.72
N ALA A 47 3.11 -23.96 21.58
CA ALA A 47 1.67 -24.23 21.76
C ALA A 47 0.90 -23.16 22.58
N HIS A 48 1.61 -22.30 23.33
CA HIS A 48 1.00 -21.36 24.27
C HIS A 48 1.61 -19.94 24.17
N PRO A 49 1.31 -19.20 23.09
CA PRO A 49 1.72 -17.81 22.96
C PRO A 49 1.29 -16.95 24.14
N HIS A 50 2.25 -16.22 24.71
CA HIS A 50 1.97 -15.11 25.58
C HIS A 50 1.48 -13.91 24.76
N VAL A 51 0.39 -13.30 25.19
CA VAL A 51 -0.13 -12.02 24.65
C VAL A 51 -0.51 -12.07 23.17
N MET A 52 -1.34 -13.05 22.78
CA MET A 52 -1.89 -13.21 21.42
C MET A 52 -2.55 -11.92 20.86
N GLY A 53 -3.05 -11.03 21.71
CA GLY A 53 -3.61 -9.74 21.32
C GLY A 53 -2.62 -8.85 20.56
N LEU A 54 -1.31 -8.94 20.84
CA LEU A 54 -0.29 -8.17 20.10
C LEU A 54 -0.13 -8.70 18.67
N LEU A 55 -0.17 -10.01 18.47
CA LEU A 55 -0.12 -10.61 17.14
C LEU A 55 -1.32 -10.17 16.28
N LEU A 56 -2.53 -10.23 16.86
CA LEU A 56 -3.75 -9.76 16.19
C LEU A 56 -3.69 -8.27 15.87
N ALA A 57 -3.17 -7.44 16.79
CA ALA A 57 -3.01 -6.00 16.56
C ALA A 57 -2.00 -5.70 15.43
N ALA A 58 -0.89 -6.44 15.37
CA ALA A 58 0.09 -6.33 14.29
C ALA A 58 -0.54 -6.69 12.93
N TRP A 59 -1.26 -7.82 12.86
CA TRP A 59 -1.97 -8.23 11.64
C TRP A 59 -3.04 -7.24 11.22
N ALA A 60 -3.81 -6.70 12.16
CA ALA A 60 -4.80 -5.68 11.87
C ALA A 60 -4.15 -4.41 11.28
N CYS A 61 -3.05 -3.93 11.87
CA CYS A 61 -2.31 -2.78 11.35
C CYS A 61 -1.78 -3.04 9.94
N TRP A 62 -1.17 -4.20 9.69
CA TRP A 62 -0.71 -4.56 8.35
C TRP A 62 -1.84 -4.71 7.34
N ALA A 63 -2.93 -5.38 7.70
CA ALA A 63 -4.10 -5.54 6.83
C ALA A 63 -4.72 -4.18 6.46
N THR A 64 -4.90 -3.28 7.43
CA THR A 64 -5.40 -1.93 7.18
C THR A 64 -4.42 -1.10 6.36
N SER A 65 -3.11 -1.25 6.57
CA SER A 65 -2.09 -0.60 5.74
C SER A 65 -2.18 -1.07 4.29
N CYS A 66 -2.27 -2.38 4.07
CA CYS A 66 -2.46 -2.97 2.74
C CYS A 66 -3.72 -2.42 2.08
N ALA A 67 -4.86 -2.43 2.79
CA ALA A 67 -6.12 -1.89 2.30
C ALA A 67 -6.01 -0.41 1.90
N ALA A 68 -5.28 0.40 2.67
CA ALA A 68 -5.03 1.81 2.33
C ALA A 68 -4.18 1.96 1.06
N VAL A 69 -3.15 1.12 0.86
CA VAL A 69 -2.36 1.10 -0.39
C VAL A 69 -3.24 0.69 -1.58
N LEU A 70 -4.06 -0.36 -1.43
CA LEU A 70 -5.00 -0.82 -2.46
C LEU A 70 -5.94 0.32 -2.87
N TYR A 71 -6.56 0.97 -1.89
CA TYR A 71 -7.51 2.05 -2.13
C TYR A 71 -6.83 3.29 -2.74
N SER A 72 -5.61 3.60 -2.31
CA SER A 72 -4.78 4.65 -2.90
C SER A 72 -4.49 4.37 -4.38
N HIS A 73 -4.18 3.13 -4.74
CA HIS A 73 -3.97 2.73 -6.12
C HIS A 73 -5.23 2.92 -6.99
N PHE A 74 -6.40 2.45 -6.52
CA PHE A 74 -7.67 2.68 -7.23
C PHE A 74 -7.97 4.17 -7.43
N SER A 75 -7.73 4.99 -6.39
CA SER A 75 -7.89 6.45 -6.46
C SER A 75 -6.92 7.09 -7.46
N SER A 76 -5.67 6.60 -7.55
CA SER A 76 -4.68 7.05 -8.53
C SER A 76 -5.09 6.71 -9.96
N VAL A 77 -5.58 5.50 -10.21
CA VAL A 77 -6.10 5.09 -11.53
C VAL A 77 -7.29 5.95 -11.95
N ALA A 78 -8.22 6.24 -11.04
CA ALA A 78 -9.35 7.12 -11.32
C ALA A 78 -8.89 8.55 -11.68
N ALA A 79 -7.89 9.08 -10.95
CA ALA A 79 -7.31 10.39 -11.25
C ALA A 79 -6.62 10.41 -12.63
N HIS A 80 -5.98 9.30 -13.00
CA HIS A 80 -5.31 9.15 -14.29
C HIS A 80 -6.30 9.18 -15.45
N ASN A 81 -7.38 8.39 -15.33
CA ASN A 81 -8.45 8.35 -16.34
C ASN A 81 -9.14 9.72 -16.48
N GLU A 82 -9.37 10.42 -15.36
CA GLU A 82 -9.92 11.78 -15.37
C GLU A 82 -8.97 12.79 -16.04
N ALA A 83 -7.65 12.67 -15.84
CA ALA A 83 -6.68 13.54 -16.48
C ALA A 83 -6.64 13.34 -18.01
N ILE A 84 -6.76 12.10 -18.49
CA ILE A 84 -6.84 11.80 -19.92
C ILE A 84 -8.15 12.32 -20.50
N ALA A 85 -9.28 12.00 -19.88
CA ALA A 85 -10.59 12.49 -20.34
C ALA A 85 -10.66 14.02 -20.36
N ALA A 86 -10.05 14.68 -19.37
CA ALA A 86 -9.98 16.13 -19.32
C ALA A 86 -9.10 16.73 -20.44
N LEU A 87 -8.00 16.06 -20.77
CA LEU A 87 -7.12 16.44 -21.88
C LEU A 87 -7.82 16.33 -23.24
N ASP A 88 -8.60 15.27 -23.45
CA ASP A 88 -9.29 15.01 -24.72
C ASP A 88 -10.39 16.06 -25.03
N VAL A 89 -10.94 16.71 -24.00
CA VAL A 89 -11.98 17.75 -24.13
C VAL A 89 -11.50 19.16 -23.73
N ASP A 90 -10.19 19.36 -23.59
CA ASP A 90 -9.53 20.63 -23.22
C ASP A 90 -10.12 21.31 -21.96
N ARG A 91 -10.38 20.52 -20.92
CA ARG A 91 -10.83 20.99 -19.60
C ARG A 91 -9.76 20.78 -18.52
N LYS A 92 -9.88 21.50 -17.40
CA LYS A 92 -9.04 21.27 -16.22
C LYS A 92 -9.47 19.99 -15.48
N PRO A 93 -8.53 19.11 -15.08
CA PRO A 93 -8.85 17.88 -14.36
C PRO A 93 -9.27 18.16 -12.91
N ASN A 94 -10.14 17.31 -12.36
CA ASN A 94 -10.53 17.38 -10.96
C ASN A 94 -9.41 16.83 -10.04
N ILE A 95 -8.92 17.66 -9.10
CA ILE A 95 -7.75 17.36 -8.26
C ILE A 95 -8.12 16.61 -6.96
N GLY A 96 -9.42 16.40 -6.68
CA GLY A 96 -9.89 15.82 -5.42
C GLY A 96 -9.26 14.47 -5.07
N SER A 97 -9.11 13.58 -6.06
CA SER A 97 -8.54 12.25 -5.87
C SER A 97 -7.07 12.29 -5.39
N ASN A 98 -6.29 13.26 -5.84
CA ASN A 98 -4.85 13.35 -5.54
C ASN A 98 -4.56 13.63 -4.05
N LYS A 99 -5.43 14.38 -3.36
CA LYS A 99 -5.29 14.63 -1.91
C LYS A 99 -5.53 13.35 -1.10
N VAL A 100 -6.53 12.57 -1.49
CA VAL A 100 -6.89 11.30 -0.86
C VAL A 100 -5.77 10.28 -1.04
N THR A 101 -5.25 10.12 -2.26
CA THR A 101 -4.10 9.24 -2.57
C THR A 101 -2.89 9.55 -1.68
N LYS A 102 -2.51 10.83 -1.55
CA LYS A 102 -1.36 11.25 -0.72
C LYS A 102 -1.56 10.94 0.76
N PHE A 103 -2.76 11.19 1.28
CA PHE A 103 -3.09 10.89 2.67
C PHE A 103 -3.03 9.39 2.95
N LEU A 104 -3.64 8.57 2.08
CA LEU A 104 -3.65 7.11 2.21
C LEU A 104 -2.25 6.50 2.14
N ASN A 105 -1.41 6.96 1.21
CA ASN A 105 -0.03 6.47 1.09
C ASN A 105 0.83 6.80 2.32
N ARG A 106 0.66 8.00 2.88
CA ARG A 106 1.37 8.37 4.11
C ARG A 106 0.86 7.58 5.30
N GLY A 107 -0.47 7.44 5.41
CA GLY A 107 -1.12 6.70 6.48
C GLY A 107 -0.75 5.22 6.47
N SER A 108 -0.75 4.58 5.30
CA SER A 108 -0.37 3.17 5.15
C SER A 108 1.08 2.93 5.59
N GLY A 109 2.03 3.77 5.15
CA GLY A 109 3.43 3.64 5.57
C GLY A 109 3.61 3.72 7.09
N VAL A 110 2.94 4.65 7.76
CA VAL A 110 2.98 4.78 9.22
C VAL A 110 2.37 3.56 9.90
N LEU A 111 1.20 3.11 9.44
CA LEU A 111 0.49 1.99 10.03
C LEU A 111 1.25 0.67 9.85
N PHE A 112 1.95 0.51 8.72
CA PHE A 112 2.83 -0.61 8.48
C PHE A 112 3.97 -0.69 9.51
N LEU A 113 4.63 0.44 9.77
CA LEU A 113 5.71 0.52 10.77
C LEU A 113 5.21 0.25 12.19
N ILE A 114 4.02 0.74 12.54
CA ILE A 114 3.38 0.43 13.82
C ILE A 114 3.15 -1.08 13.94
N GLY A 115 2.57 -1.71 12.92
CA GLY A 115 2.36 -3.16 12.91
C GLY A 115 3.66 -3.94 13.08
N LEU A 116 4.74 -3.49 12.45
CA LEU A 116 6.07 -4.09 12.58
C LEU A 116 6.62 -3.98 14.01
N ILE A 117 6.53 -2.81 14.63
CA ILE A 117 6.97 -2.61 16.02
C ILE A 117 6.17 -3.52 16.97
N VAL A 118 4.85 -3.57 16.80
CA VAL A 118 3.97 -4.43 17.62
C VAL A 118 4.34 -5.91 17.44
N PHE A 119 4.63 -6.35 16.22
CA PHE A 119 5.10 -7.71 15.95
C PHE A 119 6.45 -8.00 16.59
N CYS A 120 7.42 -7.07 16.54
CA CYS A 120 8.71 -7.24 17.22
C CYS A 120 8.56 -7.36 18.73
N VAL A 121 7.64 -6.60 19.34
CA VAL A 121 7.34 -6.72 20.78
C VAL A 121 6.72 -8.08 21.08
N PHE A 122 5.75 -8.53 20.28
CA PHE A 122 5.18 -9.88 20.40
C PHE A 122 6.26 -10.96 20.31
N ALA A 123 7.15 -10.85 19.32
CA ALA A 123 8.25 -11.77 19.11
C ALA A 123 9.19 -11.81 20.32
N TYR A 124 9.59 -10.65 20.85
CA TYR A 124 10.46 -10.57 22.03
C TYR A 124 9.83 -11.21 23.28
N VAL A 125 8.51 -11.09 23.46
CA VAL A 125 7.80 -11.68 24.61
C VAL A 125 7.66 -13.20 24.49
N ASN A 126 7.77 -13.76 23.29
CA ASN A 126 7.56 -15.19 23.01
C ASN A 126 8.84 -15.94 22.59
N LEU A 127 9.99 -15.24 22.60
CA LEU A 127 11.34 -15.81 22.52
C LEU A 127 11.80 -16.24 23.91
#